data_AF-A0A9P6J209-F1
#
_entry.id   AF-A0A9P6J209-F1
#
_cell.length_a   1.000
_cell.length_b   1.000
_cell.length_c   1.000
_cell.angle_alpha   90.00
_cell.angle_beta   90.00
_cell.angle_gamma   90.00
#
_symmetry.space_group_name_H-M   'P 1'
#
loop_
_entity.id
_entity.type
_entity.pdbx_description
1 polymer ?
#
loop_
_entity_poly.entity_id
_entity_poly.type
_entity_poly.pdbx_seq_one_letter_code
_entity_poly.pdbx_strand_id
1 'polypeptide(L)'
;MSSVDVFDAAASGDLEAIKSLGRIHLEAKNDRGWTPLMFAARFGHANLVEYLLAQAKVDATVVNKDGKTAAELAEFWGSSEAVGVFDRLAPNKKKIQHSIGSPFGQPNPMSAGAGITSATSNTSSEGQKPTGIAEWWKKWTVQKAKPLHFTGATHNRLSFLRTDKEYLQESVTASSTRFLLLADHGVMFKSTTKDLAFASYEDIKHLIGPDPLNNLPEGLVLVFLGADETDSDQPQKEGEVLVQGRRGIGYWALDMSAKGPGPTQALKDAIEEFIHSHTEKRGYYMAEMRPAVFGLSFTESGLVAQARALADWNRRNRFCVGCGQRNLSLEGGHKRVCPPTITRDGQEVPSDCLAHKGVQNFTYPRTDPVVIVCVISPDGERVLLGRQAVWPRGMYSCMAGFVEPGESLEEAARREIKEESGIRLGHVMYHSSQPWPFPNSLMIGCHAEALNEDIDITKEDRELEAAKWFTKSQIREALTGARAWAKPSDDDTLRVPPASAIAHHIMKAWATQEGDTPLSRM
;
A
#
# COMPACT_ATOMS: atom_id res chain seq x y z
N MET A 1 16.72 1.28 34.81
CA MET A 1 16.42 -0.10 34.36
C MET A 1 15.09 -0.03 33.63
N SER A 2 15.08 -0.25 32.32
CA SER A 2 13.83 -0.22 31.54
C SER A 2 12.89 -1.31 32.09
N SER A 3 11.64 -0.94 32.41
CA SER A 3 10.63 -1.93 32.75
C SER A 3 10.39 -2.81 31.53
N VAL A 4 10.69 -4.10 31.63
CA VAL A 4 10.39 -5.09 30.59
C VAL A 4 8.87 -5.16 30.44
N ASP A 5 8.35 -4.90 29.23
CA ASP A 5 6.93 -5.09 28.93
C ASP A 5 6.63 -6.59 28.73
N VAL A 6 5.62 -7.09 29.45
CA VAL A 6 5.28 -8.52 29.45
C VAL A 6 4.69 -8.99 28.14
N PHE A 7 4.00 -8.12 27.39
CA PHE A 7 3.40 -8.46 26.12
C PHE A 7 4.46 -8.48 25.01
N ASP A 8 5.40 -7.55 25.02
CA ASP A 8 6.52 -7.55 24.07
C ASP A 8 7.42 -8.77 24.29
N ALA A 9 7.75 -9.09 25.54
CA ALA A 9 8.52 -10.30 25.87
C ALA A 9 7.78 -11.58 25.45
N ALA A 10 6.45 -11.61 25.60
CA ALA A 10 5.66 -12.76 25.18
C ALA A 10 5.51 -12.88 23.65
N ALA A 11 5.45 -11.75 22.94
CA ALA A 11 5.38 -11.71 21.49
C ALA A 11 6.71 -12.10 20.82
N SER A 12 7.85 -11.74 21.43
CA SER A 12 9.19 -12.08 20.95
C SER A 12 9.66 -13.48 21.37
N GLY A 13 8.95 -14.11 22.32
CA GLY A 13 9.31 -15.42 22.85
C GLY A 13 10.46 -15.39 23.86
N ASP A 14 10.75 -14.22 24.45
CA ASP A 14 11.82 -14.03 25.42
C ASP A 14 11.45 -14.64 26.79
N LEU A 15 11.73 -15.94 26.91
CA LEU A 15 11.44 -16.72 28.10
C LEU A 15 12.17 -16.20 29.35
N GLU A 16 13.39 -15.68 29.21
CA GLU A 16 14.17 -15.21 30.35
C GLU A 16 13.66 -13.86 30.85
N ALA A 17 13.25 -12.97 29.93
CA ALA A 17 12.52 -11.76 30.28
C ALA A 17 11.22 -12.10 31.02
N ILE A 18 10.42 -13.05 30.52
CA ILE A 18 9.18 -13.48 31.19
C ILE A 18 9.43 -14.10 32.58
N LYS A 19 10.50 -14.90 32.74
CA LYS A 19 10.90 -15.45 34.06
C LYS A 19 11.35 -14.38 35.04
N SER A 20 11.98 -13.31 34.55
CA SER A 20 12.44 -12.19 35.37
C SER A 20 11.29 -11.31 35.87
N LEU A 21 10.12 -11.37 35.22
CA LEU A 21 8.93 -10.65 35.63
C LEU A 21 8.23 -11.31 36.82
N GLY A 22 7.74 -10.48 37.74
CA GLY A 22 6.97 -10.95 38.89
C GLY A 22 5.65 -11.64 38.47
N ARG A 23 5.19 -12.59 39.29
CA ARG A 23 4.00 -13.42 39.04
C ARG A 23 2.70 -12.66 38.72
N ILE A 24 2.59 -11.37 39.05
CA ILE A 24 1.42 -10.53 38.77
C ILE A 24 1.30 -10.21 37.26
N HIS A 25 2.41 -10.19 36.52
CA HIS A 25 2.42 -9.81 35.11
C HIS A 25 1.97 -10.93 34.17
N LEU A 26 2.01 -12.19 34.60
CA LEU A 26 1.73 -13.34 33.73
C LEU A 26 0.25 -13.47 33.33
N GLU A 27 -0.66 -12.91 34.14
CA GLU A 27 -2.10 -12.85 33.88
C GLU A 27 -2.56 -11.46 33.41
N ALA A 28 -1.61 -10.57 33.09
CA ALA A 28 -1.94 -9.23 32.61
C ALA A 28 -2.77 -9.32 31.33
N LYS A 29 -3.76 -8.44 31.21
CA LYS A 29 -4.56 -8.26 30.00
C LYS A 29 -4.32 -6.87 29.46
N ASN A 30 -4.01 -6.76 28.18
CA ASN A 30 -4.00 -5.46 27.52
C ASN A 30 -5.44 -4.99 27.20
N ASP A 31 -5.58 -3.83 26.57
CA ASP A 31 -6.88 -3.23 26.22
C ASP A 31 -7.74 -4.09 25.29
N ARG A 32 -7.16 -5.12 24.65
CA ARG A 32 -7.87 -6.09 23.80
C ARG A 32 -8.19 -7.40 24.53
N GLY A 33 -7.89 -7.50 25.82
CA GLY A 33 -8.05 -8.70 26.61
C GLY A 33 -7.00 -9.78 26.32
N TRP A 34 -5.91 -9.45 25.64
CA TRP A 34 -4.86 -10.41 25.32
C TRP A 34 -3.96 -10.66 26.52
N THR A 35 -3.67 -11.92 26.80
CA THR A 35 -2.71 -12.36 27.84
C THR A 35 -1.35 -12.69 27.22
N PRO A 36 -0.26 -12.73 28.02
CA PRO A 36 1.03 -13.24 27.57
C PRO A 36 0.95 -14.63 26.92
N LEU A 37 0.10 -15.52 27.45
CA LEU A 37 -0.12 -16.85 26.87
C LEU A 37 -0.72 -16.77 25.45
N MET A 38 -1.61 -15.82 25.18
CA MET A 38 -2.17 -15.61 23.84
C MET A 38 -1.15 -15.08 22.83
N PHE A 39 -0.23 -14.21 23.27
CA PHE A 39 0.88 -13.75 22.44
C PHE A 39 1.85 -14.90 22.13
N ALA A 40 2.25 -15.67 23.15
CA ALA A 40 3.12 -16.83 22.98
C ALA A 40 2.49 -17.87 22.04
N ALA A 41 1.19 -18.12 22.17
CA ALA A 41 0.44 -19.05 21.35
C ALA A 41 0.29 -18.59 19.88
N ARG A 42 0.03 -17.30 19.66
CA ARG A 42 -0.09 -16.71 18.32
C ARG A 42 1.20 -16.81 17.51
N PHE A 43 2.34 -16.60 18.15
CA PHE A 43 3.65 -16.56 17.50
C PHE A 43 4.39 -17.89 17.54
N GLY A 44 3.76 -18.96 18.05
CA GLY A 44 4.33 -20.31 18.03
C GLY A 44 5.44 -20.57 19.05
N HIS A 45 5.57 -19.75 20.10
CA HIS A 45 6.64 -19.88 21.09
C HIS A 45 6.40 -21.04 22.07
N ALA A 46 6.56 -22.28 21.61
CA ALA A 46 6.20 -23.49 22.34
C ALA A 46 6.81 -23.58 23.75
N ASN A 47 8.10 -23.25 23.91
CA ASN A 47 8.78 -23.28 25.21
C ASN A 47 8.17 -22.27 26.20
N LEU A 48 7.73 -21.11 25.69
CA LEU A 48 7.09 -20.09 26.52
C LEU A 48 5.64 -20.47 26.86
N VAL A 49 4.90 -21.03 25.91
CA VAL A 49 3.56 -21.59 26.15
C VAL A 49 3.62 -22.67 27.23
N GLU A 50 4.56 -23.60 27.14
CA GLU A 50 4.78 -24.67 28.12
C GLU A 50 5.13 -24.10 29.51
N TYR A 51 6.04 -23.13 29.57
CA TYR A 51 6.39 -22.46 30.82
C TYR A 51 5.20 -21.73 31.47
N LEU A 52 4.41 -20.99 30.68
CA LEU A 52 3.25 -20.24 31.16
C LEU A 52 2.16 -21.18 31.66
N LEU A 53 1.85 -22.25 30.93
CA LEU A 53 0.87 -23.27 31.35
C LEU A 53 1.29 -24.03 32.61
N ALA A 54 2.60 -24.15 32.87
CA ALA A 54 3.10 -24.75 34.09
C ALA A 54 2.92 -23.84 35.34
N GLN A 55 2.56 -22.56 35.17
CA GLN A 55 2.30 -21.66 36.29
C GLN A 55 0.87 -21.83 36.80
N ALA A 56 0.72 -22.19 38.08
CA ALA A 56 -0.57 -22.51 38.71
C ALA A 56 -1.66 -21.41 38.67
N LYS A 57 -1.31 -20.18 38.24
CA LYS A 57 -2.25 -19.05 38.12
C LYS A 57 -2.59 -18.67 36.67
N VAL A 58 -1.98 -19.31 35.67
CA VAL A 58 -2.23 -19.00 34.28
C VAL A 58 -3.44 -19.78 33.77
N ASP A 59 -4.52 -19.07 33.47
CA ASP A 59 -5.77 -19.68 32.99
C ASP A 59 -5.83 -19.68 31.45
N ALA A 60 -5.61 -20.86 30.87
CA ALA A 60 -5.65 -21.07 29.42
C ALA A 60 -7.05 -20.93 28.80
N THR A 61 -8.11 -20.87 29.62
CA THR A 61 -9.50 -20.74 29.17
C THR A 61 -9.95 -19.29 29.01
N VAL A 62 -9.12 -18.34 29.44
CA VAL A 62 -9.37 -16.91 29.24
C VAL A 62 -9.54 -16.61 27.75
N VAL A 63 -10.57 -15.83 27.42
CA VAL A 63 -10.83 -15.33 26.08
C VAL A 63 -10.50 -13.84 25.96
N ASN A 64 -10.01 -13.43 24.79
CA ASN A 64 -9.81 -12.03 24.44
C ASN A 64 -11.16 -11.36 24.05
N LYS A 65 -11.13 -10.08 23.65
CA LYS A 65 -12.35 -9.37 23.18
C LYS A 65 -12.97 -9.96 21.90
N ASP A 66 -12.23 -10.76 21.15
CA ASP A 66 -12.71 -11.50 19.98
C ASP A 66 -13.33 -12.87 20.36
N GLY A 67 -13.40 -13.18 21.66
CA GLY A 67 -13.93 -14.45 22.17
C GLY A 67 -13.00 -15.65 21.97
N LYS A 68 -11.69 -15.43 21.73
CA LYS A 68 -10.72 -16.49 21.44
C LYS A 68 -9.79 -16.77 22.62
N THR A 69 -9.61 -18.05 22.91
CA THR A 69 -8.59 -18.58 23.84
C THR A 69 -7.20 -18.62 23.19
N ALA A 70 -6.16 -18.83 23.99
CA ALA A 70 -4.80 -18.99 23.47
C ALA A 70 -4.65 -20.19 22.52
N ALA A 71 -5.32 -21.32 22.80
CA ALA A 71 -5.30 -22.50 21.94
C ALA A 71 -5.97 -22.24 20.58
N GLU A 72 -7.14 -21.58 20.59
CA GLU A 72 -7.82 -21.21 19.34
C GLU A 72 -7.03 -20.19 18.52
N LEU A 73 -6.27 -19.31 19.18
CA LEU A 73 -5.33 -18.41 18.50
C LEU A 73 -4.17 -19.20 17.87
N ALA A 74 -3.60 -20.18 18.56
CA ALA A 74 -2.56 -21.04 17.98
C ALA A 74 -3.07 -21.79 16.73
N GLU A 75 -4.28 -22.34 16.78
CA GLU A 75 -4.93 -23.00 15.64
C GLU A 75 -5.22 -22.01 14.49
N PHE A 76 -5.82 -20.85 14.80
CA PHE A 76 -6.19 -19.85 13.81
C PHE A 76 -4.97 -19.29 13.06
N TRP A 77 -3.85 -19.10 13.74
CA TRP A 77 -2.61 -18.56 13.16
C TRP A 77 -1.67 -19.67 12.64
N GLY A 78 -2.07 -20.94 12.66
CA GLY A 78 -1.28 -22.06 12.12
C GLY A 78 0.02 -22.35 12.89
N SER A 79 0.08 -22.02 14.18
CA SER A 79 1.26 -22.21 15.04
C SER A 79 1.36 -23.66 15.53
N SER A 80 1.78 -24.57 14.65
CA SER A 80 1.81 -26.02 14.88
C SER A 80 2.54 -26.46 16.15
N GLU A 81 3.63 -25.79 16.50
CA GLU A 81 4.45 -26.07 17.69
C GLU A 81 3.70 -25.74 18.99
N ALA A 82 3.01 -24.59 19.03
CA ALA A 82 2.17 -24.20 20.17
C ALA A 82 0.90 -25.08 20.27
N VAL A 83 0.27 -25.41 19.14
CA VAL A 83 -0.86 -26.37 19.10
C VAL A 83 -0.44 -27.72 19.72
N GLY A 84 0.75 -28.21 19.36
CA GLY A 84 1.31 -29.43 19.94
C GLY A 84 1.57 -29.35 21.44
N VAL A 85 1.80 -28.15 22.01
CA VAL A 85 1.87 -27.96 23.47
C VAL A 85 0.49 -28.04 24.10
N PHE A 86 -0.51 -27.36 23.54
CA PHE A 86 -1.89 -27.40 24.06
C PHE A 86 -2.51 -28.79 23.98
N ASP A 87 -2.32 -29.52 22.87
CA ASP A 87 -2.84 -30.89 22.74
C ASP A 87 -2.16 -31.86 23.73
N ARG A 88 -0.90 -31.61 24.11
CA ARG A 88 -0.18 -32.41 25.12
C ARG A 88 -0.55 -32.05 26.57
N LEU A 89 -0.71 -30.76 26.87
CA LEU A 89 -0.78 -30.26 28.25
C LEU A 89 -2.20 -29.85 28.70
N ALA A 90 -3.17 -29.69 27.79
CA ALA A 90 -4.52 -29.20 28.12
C ALA A 90 -5.61 -30.28 27.86
N PRO A 91 -5.84 -31.23 28.78
CA PRO A 91 -6.95 -32.15 28.68
C PRO A 91 -8.24 -31.49 29.20
N ASN A 92 -8.82 -30.54 28.45
CA ASN A 92 -10.20 -30.09 28.67
C ASN A 92 -10.84 -29.43 27.43
N LYS A 93 -10.76 -30.11 26.28
CA LYS A 93 -11.69 -29.88 25.17
C LYS A 93 -13.09 -30.39 25.58
N LYS A 94 -13.93 -29.59 26.27
CA LYS A 94 -15.41 -29.75 26.24
C LYS A 94 -16.22 -28.62 26.91
N LYS A 95 -17.22 -28.18 26.14
CA LYS A 95 -18.42 -27.37 26.46
C LYS A 95 -18.29 -25.84 26.38
N ILE A 96 -18.41 -25.30 25.17
CA ILE A 96 -19.56 -24.43 24.80
C ILE A 96 -19.99 -24.82 23.38
N GLN A 97 -21.13 -25.50 23.26
CA GLN A 97 -21.89 -25.60 22.02
C GLN A 97 -22.71 -24.32 21.87
N HIS A 98 -22.53 -23.58 20.78
CA HIS A 98 -23.62 -22.92 20.07
C HIS A 98 -23.28 -22.84 18.58
N SER A 99 -23.85 -23.80 17.86
CA SER A 99 -24.39 -23.74 16.49
C SER A 99 -23.93 -22.59 15.56
N ILE A 100 -23.07 -22.91 14.60
CA ILE A 100 -23.23 -22.44 13.21
C ILE A 100 -22.98 -23.65 12.30
N GLY A 101 -24.01 -24.05 11.55
CA GLY A 101 -23.91 -25.07 10.53
C GLY A 101 -23.02 -24.59 9.38
N SER A 102 -22.02 -25.40 9.04
CA SER A 102 -21.30 -25.31 7.76
C SER A 102 -22.18 -25.89 6.65
N PRO A 103 -22.37 -25.21 5.51
CA PRO A 103 -23.12 -25.76 4.37
C PRO A 103 -22.28 -26.70 3.48
N PHE A 104 -21.07 -27.09 3.88
CA PHE A 104 -20.21 -27.95 3.08
C PHE A 104 -19.95 -29.28 3.80
N GLY A 105 -20.56 -30.33 3.25
CA GLY A 105 -20.45 -31.72 3.71
C GLY A 105 -19.02 -32.26 3.59
N GLN A 106 -18.71 -33.20 4.48
CA GLN A 106 -17.43 -33.90 4.57
C GLN A 106 -17.21 -34.86 3.38
N PRO A 107 -15.97 -35.02 2.89
CA PRO A 107 -15.57 -36.25 2.22
C PRO A 107 -15.10 -37.28 3.25
N ASN A 108 -15.65 -38.49 3.16
CA ASN A 108 -15.23 -39.66 3.93
C ASN A 108 -13.86 -40.21 3.47
N PRO A 109 -13.14 -40.96 4.33
CA PRO A 109 -11.77 -41.40 4.09
C PRO A 109 -11.70 -42.81 3.47
N MET A 110 -10.64 -43.12 2.71
CA MET A 110 -10.19 -44.51 2.53
C MET A 110 -8.67 -44.67 2.41
N SER A 111 -8.18 -45.48 3.34
CA SER A 111 -7.13 -46.51 3.28
C SER A 111 -5.67 -46.12 3.01
N ALA A 112 -4.88 -46.32 4.07
CA ALA A 112 -3.45 -46.57 4.07
C ALA A 112 -3.07 -47.85 3.30
N GLY A 113 -1.84 -47.89 2.79
CA GLY A 113 -1.18 -49.12 2.38
C GLY A 113 0.22 -48.91 1.82
N ALA A 114 1.22 -49.42 2.56
CA ALA A 114 2.62 -49.71 2.18
C ALA A 114 3.50 -48.51 1.79
N GLY A 115 4.59 -48.17 2.49
CA GLY A 115 5.63 -49.06 2.99
C GLY A 115 6.73 -49.20 1.94
N ILE A 116 7.66 -48.24 1.87
CA ILE A 116 8.97 -48.44 1.22
C ILE A 116 10.07 -47.85 2.10
N THR A 117 10.95 -48.76 2.47
CA THR A 117 12.16 -48.64 3.27
C THR A 117 13.19 -47.69 2.67
N SER A 118 13.87 -46.96 3.54
CA SER A 118 15.14 -46.29 3.27
C SER A 118 16.19 -47.28 2.76
N ALA A 119 16.60 -47.15 1.51
CA ALA A 119 17.81 -47.79 0.99
C ALA A 119 18.73 -46.69 0.44
N THR A 120 19.82 -46.47 1.17
CA THR A 120 21.01 -45.76 0.73
C THR A 120 21.61 -46.48 -0.47
N SER A 121 21.71 -45.80 -1.61
CA SER A 121 22.66 -46.17 -2.66
C SER A 121 23.30 -44.91 -3.24
N ASN A 122 24.56 -44.71 -2.86
CA ASN A 122 25.50 -43.85 -3.56
C ASN A 122 25.68 -44.37 -4.98
N THR A 123 25.31 -43.57 -5.97
CA THR A 123 25.93 -43.62 -7.31
C THR A 123 26.21 -42.20 -7.76
N SER A 124 27.50 -41.93 -7.88
CA SER A 124 28.09 -40.74 -8.51
C SER A 124 27.64 -40.62 -9.97
N SER A 125 27.03 -39.49 -10.31
CA SER A 125 27.02 -38.96 -11.67
C SER A 125 27.33 -37.47 -11.61
N GLU A 126 28.55 -37.12 -12.04
CA GLU A 126 28.91 -35.78 -12.44
C GLU A 126 27.99 -35.29 -13.58
N GLY A 127 27.69 -33.98 -13.59
CA GLY A 127 27.32 -33.30 -14.83
C GLY A 127 25.84 -32.95 -15.03
N GLN A 128 25.22 -32.24 -14.09
CA GLN A 128 24.20 -31.24 -14.45
C GLN A 128 24.23 -30.11 -13.42
N LYS A 129 24.81 -28.96 -13.80
CA LYS A 129 24.59 -27.71 -13.06
C LYS A 129 23.08 -27.43 -13.16
N PRO A 130 22.37 -27.18 -12.05
CA PRO A 130 20.99 -26.74 -12.12
C PRO A 130 20.97 -25.32 -12.71
N THR A 131 20.86 -25.21 -14.03
CA THR A 131 20.51 -23.96 -14.72
C THR A 131 19.02 -23.75 -14.55
N GLY A 132 18.61 -23.33 -13.36
CA GLY A 132 17.22 -23.09 -13.00
C GLY A 132 17.04 -21.76 -12.29
N ILE A 133 15.80 -21.27 -12.31
CA ILE A 133 15.35 -20.04 -11.64
C ILE A 133 15.77 -19.96 -10.15
N ALA A 134 16.07 -21.09 -9.50
CA ALA A 134 16.64 -21.16 -8.15
C ALA A 134 18.03 -20.52 -7.99
N GLU A 135 18.92 -20.67 -8.99
CA GLU A 135 20.23 -19.98 -9.03
C GLU A 135 20.06 -18.50 -9.37
N TRP A 136 19.03 -18.17 -10.15
CA TRP A 136 18.62 -16.79 -10.41
C TRP A 136 18.24 -16.11 -9.09
N TRP A 137 17.36 -16.71 -8.26
CA TRP A 137 16.90 -16.15 -6.97
C TRP A 137 18.01 -15.74 -5.99
N LYS A 138 19.13 -16.48 -5.95
CA LYS A 138 20.27 -16.12 -5.08
C LYS A 138 21.03 -14.87 -5.56
N LYS A 139 20.86 -14.46 -6.82
CA LYS A 139 21.52 -13.28 -7.41
C LYS A 139 20.78 -11.96 -7.16
N TRP A 140 19.49 -11.98 -6.84
CA TRP A 140 18.65 -10.78 -6.67
C TRP A 140 18.44 -10.40 -5.21
N THR A 141 19.48 -10.54 -4.39
CA THR A 141 19.56 -9.82 -3.12
C THR A 141 19.72 -8.33 -3.40
N VAL A 142 18.93 -7.48 -2.72
CA VAL A 142 18.98 -6.01 -2.78
C VAL A 142 20.43 -5.52 -2.66
N GLN A 143 21.04 -5.11 -3.77
CA GLN A 143 22.46 -4.71 -3.76
C GLN A 143 22.64 -3.25 -3.31
N LYS A 144 21.66 -2.37 -3.57
CA LYS A 144 21.60 -1.00 -3.03
C LYS A 144 20.18 -0.55 -2.67
N ALA A 145 20.06 0.07 -1.51
CA ALA A 145 18.84 0.69 -1.00
C ALA A 145 18.42 1.92 -1.82
N LYS A 146 17.58 1.74 -2.85
CA LYS A 146 16.94 2.87 -3.57
C LYS A 146 15.43 2.65 -3.66
N PRO A 147 14.59 3.61 -3.22
CA PRO A 147 13.14 3.54 -3.40
C PRO A 147 12.76 3.74 -4.87
N LEU A 148 11.52 3.40 -5.22
CA LEU A 148 10.91 3.75 -6.49
C LEU A 148 10.35 5.16 -6.44
N HIS A 149 10.18 5.78 -7.60
CA HIS A 149 9.38 7.00 -7.69
C HIS A 149 7.98 6.76 -7.12
N PHE A 150 7.40 7.78 -6.47
CA PHE A 150 6.15 7.70 -5.71
C PHE A 150 6.20 6.81 -4.44
N THR A 151 7.39 6.36 -4.03
CA THR A 151 7.62 5.71 -2.74
C THR A 151 8.68 6.46 -1.93
N GLY A 152 8.92 6.04 -0.68
CA GLY A 152 9.96 6.65 0.16
C GLY A 152 9.57 7.98 0.82
N ALA A 153 8.26 8.28 0.91
CA ALA A 153 7.78 9.35 1.78
C ALA A 153 8.16 9.03 3.23
N THR A 154 8.76 10.01 3.93
CA THR A 154 9.33 9.83 5.27
C THR A 154 8.34 10.09 6.39
N HIS A 155 7.17 10.67 6.08
CA HIS A 155 6.15 10.92 7.09
C HIS A 155 5.48 9.62 7.52
N ASN A 156 5.31 9.45 8.82
CA ASN A 156 4.44 8.43 9.36
C ASN A 156 2.99 8.81 9.06
N ARG A 157 2.24 7.89 8.45
CA ARG A 157 0.84 8.12 8.05
C ARG A 157 -0.13 8.27 9.23
N LEU A 158 0.29 7.86 10.44
CA LEU A 158 -0.44 8.00 11.71
C LEU A 158 -1.93 7.63 11.60
N SER A 159 -2.22 6.48 10.97
CA SER A 159 -3.61 6.10 10.65
C SER A 159 -4.50 5.94 11.88
N PHE A 160 -3.93 5.52 13.01
CA PHE A 160 -4.65 5.38 14.29
C PHE A 160 -5.11 6.73 14.88
N LEU A 161 -4.46 7.85 14.53
CA LEU A 161 -4.84 9.19 14.99
C LEU A 161 -5.89 9.87 14.10
N ARG A 162 -6.26 9.26 12.97
CA ARG A 162 -7.27 9.87 12.08
C ARG A 162 -8.65 9.96 12.75
N THR A 163 -8.93 9.09 13.71
CA THR A 163 -10.19 9.15 14.47
C THR A 163 -10.15 10.15 15.64
N ASP A 164 -8.95 10.64 15.99
CA ASP A 164 -8.75 11.60 17.07
C ASP A 164 -8.96 13.02 16.54
N LYS A 165 -10.12 13.60 16.85
CA LYS A 165 -10.50 14.92 16.36
C LYS A 165 -9.67 16.04 17.00
N GLU A 166 -9.26 15.87 18.26
CA GLU A 166 -8.42 16.83 18.96
C GLU A 166 -7.04 16.87 18.31
N TYR A 167 -6.45 15.70 18.04
CA TYR A 167 -5.20 15.58 17.28
C TYR A 167 -5.29 16.29 15.93
N LEU A 168 -6.33 16.01 15.14
CA LEU A 168 -6.46 16.60 13.82
C LEU A 168 -6.66 18.12 13.89
N GLN A 169 -7.38 18.62 14.89
CA GLN A 169 -7.62 20.05 15.07
C GLN A 169 -6.35 20.80 15.49
N GLU A 170 -5.56 20.23 16.39
CA GLU A 170 -4.25 20.78 16.75
C GLU A 170 -3.28 20.70 15.57
N SER A 171 -3.25 19.56 14.88
CA SER A 171 -2.41 19.35 13.69
C SER A 171 -2.70 20.36 12.59
N VAL A 172 -3.96 20.60 12.23
CA VAL A 172 -4.29 21.52 11.13
C VAL A 172 -3.97 22.98 11.48
N THR A 173 -4.05 23.38 12.75
CA THR A 173 -3.87 24.79 13.15
C THR A 173 -2.45 25.15 13.58
N ALA A 174 -1.57 24.16 13.74
CA ALA A 174 -0.21 24.41 14.19
C ALA A 174 0.63 25.19 13.19
N SER A 175 1.46 26.10 13.71
CA SER A 175 2.33 26.95 12.89
C SER A 175 3.43 26.17 12.16
N SER A 176 3.82 24.99 12.67
CA SER A 176 4.77 24.10 12.00
C SER A 176 4.18 23.28 10.85
N THR A 177 2.85 23.15 10.79
CA THR A 177 2.17 22.29 9.81
C THR A 177 2.38 22.79 8.38
N ARG A 178 2.62 21.82 7.48
CA ARG A 178 2.92 22.04 6.07
C ARG A 178 1.74 21.60 5.21
N PHE A 179 1.18 22.54 4.47
CA PHE A 179 0.10 22.30 3.52
C PHE A 179 0.66 22.15 2.11
N LEU A 180 0.54 20.95 1.55
CA LEU A 180 0.78 20.69 0.13
C LEU A 180 -0.43 21.21 -0.66
N LEU A 181 -0.17 22.13 -1.57
CA LEU A 181 -1.20 22.84 -2.32
C LEU A 181 -1.44 22.17 -3.67
N LEU A 182 -2.70 21.79 -3.91
CA LEU A 182 -3.16 21.23 -5.17
C LEU A 182 -4.22 22.16 -5.79
N ALA A 183 -4.21 22.29 -7.11
CA ALA A 183 -5.29 22.95 -7.85
C ALA A 183 -5.30 22.49 -9.31
N ASP A 184 -6.44 22.09 -9.84
CA ASP A 184 -6.66 21.69 -11.24
C ASP A 184 -5.63 20.68 -11.76
N HIS A 185 -5.42 19.61 -10.97
CA HIS A 185 -4.40 18.57 -11.21
C HIS A 185 -2.94 19.06 -11.13
N GLY A 186 -2.72 20.32 -10.73
CA GLY A 186 -1.41 20.86 -10.45
C GLY A 186 -0.98 20.69 -8.99
N VAL A 187 0.32 20.87 -8.76
CA VAL A 187 0.94 21.00 -7.44
C VAL A 187 1.89 22.20 -7.45
N MET A 188 2.00 22.88 -6.30
CA MET A 188 2.76 24.12 -6.20
C MET A 188 4.25 23.87 -5.88
N PHE A 189 5.11 24.64 -6.54
CA PHE A 189 6.58 24.57 -6.46
C PHE A 189 7.19 25.93 -6.17
N LYS A 190 8.42 25.94 -5.68
CA LYS A 190 9.26 27.15 -5.59
C LYS A 190 10.00 27.38 -6.91
N SER A 191 9.89 28.58 -7.49
CA SER A 191 10.54 28.91 -8.77
C SER A 191 12.08 28.84 -8.72
N THR A 192 12.68 29.09 -7.56
CA THR A 192 14.14 29.14 -7.38
C THR A 192 14.78 27.77 -7.26
N THR A 193 14.20 26.88 -6.46
CA THR A 193 14.78 25.54 -6.18
C THR A 193 14.11 24.42 -6.96
N LYS A 194 12.87 24.63 -7.42
CA LYS A 194 11.98 23.61 -8.01
C LYS A 194 11.56 22.49 -7.05
N ASP A 195 11.76 22.68 -5.75
CA ASP A 195 11.20 21.80 -4.71
C ASP A 195 9.72 22.11 -4.49
N LEU A 196 9.04 21.21 -3.78
CA LEU A 196 7.66 21.44 -3.35
C LEU A 196 7.55 22.73 -2.51
N ALA A 197 6.52 23.53 -2.82
CA ALA A 197 6.11 24.64 -1.99
C ALA A 197 5.03 24.18 -1.01
N PHE A 198 5.17 24.61 0.24
CA PHE A 198 4.19 24.38 1.30
C PHE A 198 3.66 25.71 1.80
N ALA A 199 2.37 25.76 2.10
CA ALA A 199 1.78 26.85 2.88
C ALA A 199 1.79 26.51 4.38
N SER A 200 1.74 27.55 5.20
CA SER A 200 1.44 27.46 6.64
C SER A 200 -0.07 27.60 6.88
N TYR A 201 -0.53 27.31 8.10
CA TYR A 201 -1.92 27.57 8.48
C TYR A 201 -2.31 29.04 8.31
N GLU A 202 -1.42 29.97 8.67
CA GLU A 202 -1.65 31.41 8.53
C GLU A 202 -1.90 31.83 7.07
N ASP A 203 -1.22 31.17 6.14
CA ASP A 203 -1.38 31.44 4.71
C ASP A 203 -2.78 31.03 4.20
N ILE A 204 -3.39 29.98 4.76
CA ILE A 204 -4.62 29.38 4.22
C ILE A 204 -5.86 29.51 5.11
N LYS A 205 -5.74 29.99 6.35
CA LYS A 205 -6.86 30.03 7.32
C LYS A 205 -8.08 30.80 6.82
N HIS A 206 -7.86 31.81 5.97
CA HIS A 206 -8.93 32.59 5.34
C HIS A 206 -9.69 31.81 4.26
N LEU A 207 -9.06 30.80 3.64
CA LEU A 207 -9.69 29.92 2.66
C LEU A 207 -10.47 28.78 3.31
N ILE A 208 -9.92 28.18 4.37
CA ILE A 208 -10.47 26.95 4.97
C ILE A 208 -11.42 27.23 6.15
N GLY A 209 -11.42 28.45 6.69
CA GLY A 209 -12.25 28.84 7.83
C GLY A 209 -11.71 28.39 9.19
N PRO A 210 -12.37 28.77 10.29
CA PRO A 210 -11.89 28.52 11.66
C PRO A 210 -12.07 27.07 12.14
N ASP A 211 -12.98 26.31 11.52
CA ASP A 211 -13.26 24.90 11.84
C ASP A 211 -13.28 24.06 10.55
N PRO A 212 -12.13 23.88 9.90
CA PRO A 212 -12.04 23.25 8.59
C PRO A 212 -12.36 21.74 8.62
N LEU A 213 -12.40 21.11 9.81
CA LEU A 213 -12.73 19.69 9.93
C LEU A 213 -14.23 19.43 9.87
N ASN A 214 -15.05 20.37 10.34
CA ASN A 214 -16.51 20.25 10.30
C ASN A 214 -17.16 21.12 9.22
N ASN A 215 -16.55 22.27 8.91
CA ASN A 215 -17.16 23.33 8.11
C ASN A 215 -16.24 23.79 6.97
N LEU A 216 -15.59 22.85 6.29
CA LEU A 216 -14.78 23.17 5.11
C LEU A 216 -15.65 23.78 4.00
N PRO A 217 -15.29 24.94 3.44
CA PRO A 217 -16.01 25.53 2.32
C PRO A 217 -16.17 24.56 1.14
N GLU A 218 -17.37 24.54 0.57
CA GLU A 218 -17.68 23.63 -0.53
C GLU A 218 -16.81 23.94 -1.76
N GLY A 219 -16.23 22.89 -2.35
CA GLY A 219 -15.29 23.02 -3.46
C GLY A 219 -13.82 22.81 -3.05
N LEU A 220 -13.52 22.89 -1.76
CA LEU A 220 -12.21 22.50 -1.22
C LEU A 220 -12.19 21.02 -0.80
N VAL A 221 -11.00 20.43 -0.80
CA VAL A 221 -10.73 19.14 -0.16
C VAL A 221 -9.52 19.28 0.74
N LEU A 222 -9.66 18.87 2.00
CA LEU A 222 -8.60 18.88 2.98
C LEU A 222 -8.31 17.45 3.45
N VAL A 223 -7.06 17.02 3.41
CA VAL A 223 -6.65 15.65 3.73
C VAL A 223 -5.41 15.65 4.64
N PHE A 224 -5.48 14.94 5.75
CA PHE A 224 -4.32 14.67 6.59
C PHE A 224 -3.43 13.60 5.94
N LEU A 225 -2.15 13.88 5.73
CA LEU A 225 -1.21 12.96 5.09
C LEU A 225 -0.43 12.14 6.12
N GLY A 226 -0.18 12.72 7.29
CA GLY A 226 0.60 12.15 8.38
C GLY A 226 1.47 13.20 9.05
N ALA A 227 2.50 12.78 9.77
CA ALA A 227 3.50 13.68 10.34
C ALA A 227 4.92 13.19 10.12
N ASP A 228 5.85 14.12 9.98
CA ASP A 228 7.28 13.83 10.02
C ASP A 228 7.76 13.75 11.47
N GLU A 229 8.21 12.57 11.88
CA GLU A 229 8.70 12.27 13.23
C GLU A 229 10.23 12.11 13.26
N THR A 230 10.94 12.36 12.16
CA THR A 230 12.38 12.03 12.00
C THR A 230 13.31 12.79 12.97
N ASP A 231 12.89 13.95 13.47
CA ASP A 231 13.61 14.76 14.46
C ASP A 231 13.00 14.68 15.88
N SER A 232 12.15 13.68 16.17
CA SER A 232 11.43 13.58 17.44
C SER A 232 12.34 13.44 18.68
N ASP A 233 13.58 12.96 18.49
CA ASP A 233 14.60 12.85 19.55
C ASP A 233 15.37 14.16 19.85
N GLN A 234 15.25 15.19 18.99
CA GLN A 234 15.86 16.52 19.20
C GLN A 234 14.94 17.41 20.06
N PRO A 235 15.41 18.51 20.71
CA PRO A 235 14.53 19.42 21.44
C PRO A 235 13.34 19.94 20.62
N GLN A 236 12.20 20.17 21.28
CA GLN A 236 11.00 20.73 20.62
C GLN A 236 11.31 22.04 19.92
N LYS A 237 11.05 22.08 18.61
CA LYS A 237 11.07 23.32 17.84
C LYS A 237 9.77 24.08 18.10
N GLU A 238 9.86 25.41 18.14
CA GLU A 238 8.70 26.28 18.32
C GLU A 238 7.62 25.99 17.27
N GLY A 239 6.37 25.78 17.72
CA GLY A 239 5.23 25.50 16.83
C GLY A 239 4.99 24.04 16.47
N GLU A 240 5.83 23.10 16.91
CA GLU A 240 5.58 21.65 16.77
C GLU A 240 4.36 21.22 17.58
N VAL A 241 3.55 20.34 16.98
CA VAL A 241 2.39 19.76 17.66
C VAL A 241 2.85 18.70 18.64
N LEU A 242 2.37 18.83 19.87
CA LEU A 242 2.55 17.88 20.97
C LEU A 242 1.19 17.32 21.34
N VAL A 243 0.71 16.33 20.59
CA VAL A 243 -0.53 15.65 20.95
C VAL A 243 -0.16 14.31 21.58
N GLN A 244 -0.63 14.09 22.81
CA GLN A 244 -0.40 12.86 23.58
C GLN A 244 1.10 12.49 23.70
N GLY A 245 1.97 13.50 23.80
CA GLY A 245 3.42 13.32 23.92
C GLY A 245 4.15 12.95 22.62
N ARG A 246 3.46 12.87 21.47
CA ARG A 246 4.09 12.67 20.16
C ARG A 246 4.40 14.00 19.50
N ARG A 247 5.63 14.10 18.98
CA ARG A 247 6.12 15.28 18.27
C ARG A 247 6.27 14.98 16.79
N GLY A 248 5.84 15.92 15.96
CA GLY A 248 6.10 15.86 14.53
C GLY A 248 5.52 17.04 13.75
N ILE A 249 6.05 17.25 12.55
CA ILE A 249 5.56 18.27 11.62
C ILE A 249 4.39 17.66 10.85
N GLY A 250 3.18 18.21 11.05
CA GLY A 250 1.98 17.76 10.35
C GLY A 250 2.07 18.04 8.84
N TYR A 251 1.69 17.06 8.03
CA TYR A 251 1.50 17.22 6.60
C TYR A 251 0.02 17.09 6.23
N TRP A 252 -0.49 18.09 5.53
CA TRP A 252 -1.85 18.13 5.00
C TRP A 252 -1.82 18.43 3.51
N ALA A 253 -2.77 17.90 2.74
CA ALA A 253 -3.05 18.33 1.38
C ALA A 253 -4.29 19.20 1.37
N LEU A 254 -4.20 20.35 0.71
CA LEU A 254 -5.33 21.22 0.40
C LEU A 254 -5.50 21.28 -1.12
N ASP A 255 -6.58 20.70 -1.62
CA ASP A 255 -7.01 20.88 -3.01
C ASP A 255 -7.98 22.06 -3.10
N MET A 256 -7.53 23.09 -3.81
CA MET A 256 -8.20 24.36 -4.03
C MET A 256 -8.76 24.47 -5.45
N SER A 257 -8.98 23.34 -6.13
CA SER A 257 -9.56 23.34 -7.49
C SER A 257 -10.94 24.02 -7.57
N ALA A 258 -11.66 24.15 -6.44
CA ALA A 258 -12.97 24.81 -6.34
C ALA A 258 -13.96 24.34 -7.44
N LYS A 259 -14.02 23.02 -7.68
CA LYS A 259 -14.88 22.42 -8.71
C LYS A 259 -16.15 21.81 -8.12
N GLY A 260 -17.24 21.91 -8.87
CA GLY A 260 -18.55 21.38 -8.51
C GLY A 260 -19.62 22.47 -8.45
N PRO A 261 -20.84 22.12 -8.04
CA PRO A 261 -21.95 23.06 -8.01
C PRO A 261 -21.91 24.04 -6.82
N GLY A 262 -21.21 23.74 -5.73
CA GLY A 262 -21.27 24.54 -4.49
C GLY A 262 -20.18 25.59 -4.18
N PRO A 263 -19.00 25.65 -4.82
CA PRO A 263 -18.05 26.73 -4.55
C PRO A 263 -18.62 28.11 -4.94
N THR A 264 -18.59 29.04 -3.99
CA THR A 264 -19.05 30.43 -4.17
C THR A 264 -18.08 31.23 -5.03
N GLN A 265 -18.54 32.33 -5.62
CA GLN A 265 -17.65 33.23 -6.37
C GLN A 265 -16.57 33.82 -5.47
N ALA A 266 -16.94 34.25 -4.25
CA ALA A 266 -16.00 34.80 -3.26
C ALA A 266 -14.86 33.81 -2.92
N LEU A 267 -15.15 32.51 -2.82
CA LEU A 267 -14.10 31.50 -2.60
C LEU A 267 -13.16 31.39 -3.79
N LYS A 268 -13.68 31.43 -5.03
CA LYS A 268 -12.86 31.36 -6.25
C LYS A 268 -11.93 32.57 -6.35
N ASP A 269 -12.46 33.77 -6.09
CA ASP A 269 -11.71 35.02 -6.11
C ASP A 269 -10.59 34.98 -5.04
N ALA A 270 -10.88 34.48 -3.83
CA ALA A 270 -9.89 34.32 -2.77
C ALA A 270 -8.77 33.32 -3.13
N ILE A 271 -9.11 32.22 -3.82
CA ILE A 271 -8.12 31.24 -4.29
C ILE A 271 -7.23 31.85 -5.38
N GLU A 272 -7.81 32.61 -6.30
CA GLU A 272 -7.05 33.29 -7.36
C GLU A 272 -6.08 34.32 -6.75
N GLU A 273 -6.54 35.14 -5.81
CA GLU A 273 -5.70 36.08 -5.07
C GLU A 273 -4.59 35.36 -4.28
N PHE A 274 -4.92 34.24 -3.63
CA PHE A 274 -3.94 33.41 -2.93
C PHE A 274 -2.83 32.92 -3.87
N ILE A 275 -3.19 32.31 -5.00
CA ILE A 275 -2.24 31.78 -5.99
C ILE A 275 -1.38 32.92 -6.56
N HIS A 276 -2.00 34.04 -6.91
CA HIS A 276 -1.32 35.21 -7.46
C HIS A 276 -0.32 35.79 -6.46
N SER A 277 -0.74 36.03 -5.22
CA SER A 277 0.13 36.59 -4.18
C SER A 277 1.33 35.69 -3.84
N HIS A 278 1.15 34.37 -3.82
CA HIS A 278 2.25 33.41 -3.59
C HIS A 278 3.19 33.35 -4.80
N THR A 279 2.65 33.49 -6.01
CA THR A 279 3.45 33.57 -7.23
C THR A 279 4.33 34.81 -7.24
N GLU A 280 3.73 36.00 -7.02
CA GLU A 280 4.45 37.27 -7.10
C GLU A 280 5.39 37.51 -5.91
N LYS A 281 4.92 37.28 -4.68
CA LYS A 281 5.66 37.67 -3.47
C LYS A 281 6.63 36.59 -3.00
N ARG A 282 6.33 35.31 -3.23
CA ARG A 282 7.16 34.18 -2.76
C ARG A 282 7.89 33.47 -3.89
N GLY A 283 7.63 33.83 -5.14
CA GLY A 283 8.22 33.17 -6.30
C GLY A 283 7.78 31.71 -6.38
N TYR A 284 6.49 31.42 -6.15
CA TYR A 284 5.93 30.08 -6.32
C TYR A 284 5.29 29.94 -7.71
N TYR A 285 5.01 28.71 -8.13
CA TYR A 285 4.25 28.46 -9.35
C TYR A 285 3.49 27.14 -9.26
N MET A 286 2.32 27.08 -9.89
CA MET A 286 1.53 25.85 -10.03
C MET A 286 1.97 25.13 -11.30
N ALA A 287 2.35 23.85 -11.19
CA ALA A 287 2.73 23.04 -12.34
C ALA A 287 1.80 21.84 -12.48
N GLU A 288 1.48 21.44 -13.73
CA GLU A 288 0.72 20.22 -13.97
C GLU A 288 1.49 19.02 -13.40
N MET A 289 0.80 18.21 -12.61
CA MET A 289 1.47 17.23 -11.78
C MET A 289 2.17 16.15 -12.58
N ARG A 290 1.57 15.63 -13.66
CA ARG A 290 2.13 14.49 -14.40
C ARG A 290 3.55 14.75 -14.95
N PRO A 291 3.87 15.87 -15.63
CA PRO A 291 5.23 16.17 -16.05
C PRO A 291 6.11 16.61 -14.88
N ALA A 292 5.56 17.36 -13.92
CA ALA A 292 6.34 17.95 -12.83
C ALA A 292 6.86 16.90 -11.84
N VAL A 293 6.07 15.86 -11.54
CA VAL A 293 6.45 14.88 -10.53
C VAL A 293 7.71 14.11 -10.87
N PHE A 294 8.03 13.92 -12.15
CA PHE A 294 9.23 13.20 -12.56
C PHE A 294 10.55 13.93 -12.25
N GLY A 295 10.47 15.21 -11.83
CA GLY A 295 11.61 15.96 -11.32
C GLY A 295 11.74 15.94 -9.79
N LEU A 296 10.79 15.33 -9.06
CA LEU A 296 10.78 15.30 -7.61
C LEU A 296 11.79 14.29 -7.04
N SER A 297 12.24 14.54 -5.81
CA SER A 297 12.88 13.51 -5.02
C SER A 297 11.90 12.36 -4.72
N PHE A 298 12.42 11.18 -4.38
CA PHE A 298 11.58 10.03 -4.03
C PHE A 298 10.60 10.38 -2.91
N THR A 299 11.10 10.98 -1.82
CA THR A 299 10.29 11.40 -0.67
C THR A 299 9.16 12.36 -1.04
N GLU A 300 9.46 13.41 -1.81
CA GLU A 300 8.45 14.36 -2.27
C GLU A 300 7.43 13.70 -3.19
N SER A 301 7.89 12.86 -4.12
CA SER A 301 7.01 12.16 -5.04
C SER A 301 6.05 11.22 -4.30
N GLY A 302 6.50 10.54 -3.24
CA GLY A 302 5.63 9.69 -2.41
C GLY A 302 4.57 10.50 -1.66
N LEU A 303 4.93 11.67 -1.12
CA LEU A 303 3.98 12.57 -0.47
C LEU A 303 2.92 13.08 -1.47
N VAL A 304 3.36 13.52 -2.66
CA VAL A 304 2.47 13.99 -3.73
C VAL A 304 1.55 12.88 -4.23
N ALA A 305 2.06 11.65 -4.38
CA ALA A 305 1.24 10.52 -4.81
C ALA A 305 0.11 10.24 -3.82
N GLN A 306 0.40 10.23 -2.51
CA GLN A 306 -0.63 10.09 -1.48
C GLN A 306 -1.64 11.24 -1.52
N ALA A 307 -1.17 12.48 -1.58
CA ALA A 307 -2.02 13.66 -1.58
C ALA A 307 -2.98 13.67 -2.78
N ARG A 308 -2.47 13.43 -3.98
CA ARG A 308 -3.27 13.37 -5.21
C ARG A 308 -4.30 12.25 -5.16
N ALA A 309 -3.89 11.05 -4.78
CA ALA A 309 -4.77 9.89 -4.66
C ALA A 309 -5.98 10.18 -3.77
N LEU A 310 -5.71 10.74 -2.59
CA LEU A 310 -6.76 11.04 -1.61
C LEU A 310 -7.61 12.24 -2.03
N ALA A 311 -7.02 13.30 -2.58
CA ALA A 311 -7.76 14.47 -3.06
C ALA A 311 -8.72 14.08 -4.20
N ASP A 312 -8.23 13.33 -5.20
CA ASP A 312 -9.05 12.86 -6.32
C ASP A 312 -10.19 11.93 -5.86
N TRP A 313 -9.91 10.99 -4.93
CA TRP A 313 -10.95 10.13 -4.35
C TRP A 313 -12.02 10.94 -3.62
N ASN A 314 -11.63 11.88 -2.76
CA ASN A 314 -12.54 12.75 -2.03
C ASN A 314 -13.44 13.57 -2.97
N ARG A 315 -12.87 14.09 -4.07
CA ARG A 315 -13.60 14.87 -5.08
C ARG A 315 -14.62 14.02 -5.86
N ARG A 316 -14.28 12.77 -6.18
CA ARG A 316 -15.15 11.86 -6.93
C ARG A 316 -16.24 11.20 -6.07
N ASN A 317 -16.03 11.06 -4.77
CA ASN A 317 -16.92 10.32 -3.85
C ASN A 317 -17.73 11.25 -2.92
N ARG A 318 -18.24 12.36 -3.47
CA ARG A 318 -19.07 13.35 -2.74
C ARG A 318 -20.45 12.84 -2.37
N PHE A 319 -20.94 11.81 -3.04
CA PHE A 319 -22.25 11.22 -2.80
C PHE A 319 -22.10 9.75 -2.40
N CYS A 320 -22.97 9.29 -1.52
CA CYS A 320 -22.98 7.94 -1.00
C CYS A 320 -23.38 6.97 -2.11
N VAL A 321 -22.53 5.96 -2.38
CA VAL A 321 -22.84 4.91 -3.35
C VAL A 321 -24.09 4.12 -2.96
N GLY A 322 -24.37 3.97 -1.67
CA GLY A 322 -25.52 3.20 -1.18
C GLY A 322 -26.88 3.89 -1.28
N CYS A 323 -26.94 5.23 -1.28
CA CYS A 323 -28.24 5.94 -1.26
C CYS A 323 -28.27 7.29 -2.00
N GLY A 324 -27.16 7.76 -2.57
CA GLY A 324 -27.08 9.03 -3.30
C GLY A 324 -27.00 10.29 -2.42
N GLN A 325 -27.08 10.19 -1.10
CA GLN A 325 -26.96 11.33 -0.19
C GLN A 325 -25.55 11.92 -0.18
N ARG A 326 -25.40 13.22 0.11
CA ARG A 326 -24.09 13.87 0.18
C ARG A 326 -23.27 13.31 1.35
N ASN A 327 -22.08 12.80 1.07
CA ASN A 327 -21.19 12.23 2.08
C ASN A 327 -20.55 13.32 2.95
N LEU A 328 -20.36 13.00 4.22
CA LEU A 328 -19.47 13.69 5.15
C LEU A 328 -18.03 13.20 4.95
N SER A 329 -17.06 14.09 5.14
CA SER A 329 -15.63 13.74 5.17
C SER A 329 -15.23 13.51 6.62
N LEU A 330 -14.71 12.33 6.93
CA LEU A 330 -14.25 11.96 8.27
C LEU A 330 -12.81 11.47 8.19
N GLU A 331 -12.22 11.21 9.36
CA GLU A 331 -10.89 10.60 9.50
C GLU A 331 -9.78 11.37 8.76
N GLY A 332 -9.80 12.70 8.86
CA GLY A 332 -8.85 13.56 8.15
C GLY A 332 -8.91 13.42 6.62
N GLY A 333 -10.08 13.11 6.06
CA GLY A 333 -10.26 12.90 4.61
C GLY A 333 -9.97 11.47 4.15
N HIS A 334 -9.79 10.51 5.06
CA HIS A 334 -9.61 9.08 4.73
C HIS A 334 -10.90 8.27 4.78
N LYS A 335 -12.05 8.92 5.02
CA LYS A 335 -13.34 8.24 5.04
C LYS A 335 -14.46 9.13 4.56
N ARG A 336 -15.39 8.55 3.80
CA ARG A 336 -16.60 9.20 3.31
C ARG A 336 -17.80 8.44 3.85
N VAL A 337 -18.64 9.14 4.61
CA VAL A 337 -19.74 8.51 5.36
C VAL A 337 -21.06 9.16 4.99
N CYS A 338 -22.09 8.33 4.77
CA CYS A 338 -23.46 8.81 4.62
C CYS A 338 -23.88 9.53 5.91
N PRO A 339 -24.62 10.65 5.84
CA PRO A 339 -25.18 11.27 7.04
C PRO A 339 -25.99 10.26 7.88
N PRO A 340 -25.88 10.30 9.22
CA PRO A 340 -26.63 9.41 10.11
C PRO A 340 -28.13 9.73 10.11
N THR A 341 -28.48 10.99 9.83
CA THR A 341 -29.84 11.46 9.62
C THR A 341 -29.96 12.09 8.23
N ILE A 342 -31.14 11.99 7.64
CA ILE A 342 -31.49 12.59 6.34
C ILE A 342 -32.81 13.32 6.46
N THR A 343 -33.02 14.33 5.65
CA THR A 343 -34.33 14.97 5.53
C THR A 343 -35.21 14.17 4.57
N ARG A 344 -36.36 13.70 5.04
CA ARG A 344 -37.40 13.07 4.24
C ARG A 344 -38.74 13.72 4.58
N ASP A 345 -39.46 14.20 3.56
CA ASP A 345 -40.73 14.90 3.72
C ASP A 345 -40.68 16.08 4.72
N GLY A 346 -39.56 16.80 4.73
CA GLY A 346 -39.32 17.93 5.63
C GLY A 346 -38.99 17.55 7.08
N GLN A 347 -38.84 16.27 7.40
CA GLN A 347 -38.47 15.78 8.74
C GLN A 347 -37.08 15.13 8.73
N GLU A 348 -36.29 15.34 9.79
CA GLU A 348 -35.06 14.58 10.00
C GLU A 348 -35.40 13.16 10.49
N VAL A 349 -34.95 12.16 9.74
CA VAL A 349 -35.13 10.75 10.06
C VAL A 349 -33.77 10.03 9.99
N PRO A 350 -33.56 8.95 10.77
CA PRO A 350 -32.37 8.12 10.63
C PRO A 350 -32.20 7.57 9.22
N SER A 351 -30.96 7.53 8.73
CA SER A 351 -30.63 6.93 7.43
C SER A 351 -30.55 5.41 7.54
N ASP A 352 -31.34 4.66 6.77
CA ASP A 352 -31.24 3.19 6.64
C ASP A 352 -30.25 2.77 5.51
N CYS A 353 -29.26 3.62 5.22
CA CYS A 353 -28.29 3.36 4.17
C CYS A 353 -27.42 2.12 4.50
N LEU A 354 -27.09 1.34 3.48
CA LEU A 354 -26.11 0.24 3.57
C LEU A 354 -24.76 0.69 4.15
N ALA A 355 -24.38 1.97 3.96
CA ALA A 355 -23.17 2.57 4.53
C ALA A 355 -23.09 2.45 6.06
N HIS A 356 -24.23 2.30 6.75
CA HIS A 356 -24.33 2.17 8.20
C HIS A 356 -24.31 0.71 8.68
N LYS A 357 -24.28 -0.26 7.77
CA LYS A 357 -24.35 -1.69 8.06
C LYS A 357 -22.96 -2.31 8.00
N GLY A 358 -22.23 -2.24 9.11
CA GLY A 358 -20.87 -2.80 9.21
C GLY A 358 -19.82 -2.01 8.42
N VAL A 359 -18.72 -2.68 8.05
CA VAL A 359 -17.62 -2.06 7.31
C VAL A 359 -17.89 -2.15 5.81
N GLN A 360 -18.00 -1.00 5.15
CA GLN A 360 -18.29 -0.92 3.72
C GLN A 360 -17.09 -0.33 2.97
N ASN A 361 -16.56 -1.05 1.97
CA ASN A 361 -15.35 -0.66 1.24
C ASN A 361 -15.47 0.71 0.53
N PHE A 362 -16.64 1.04 0.00
CA PHE A 362 -16.91 2.29 -0.72
C PHE A 362 -16.86 3.54 0.18
N THR A 363 -16.74 3.36 1.50
CA THR A 363 -16.50 4.46 2.44
C THR A 363 -15.02 4.81 2.60
N TYR A 364 -14.11 4.01 2.04
CA TYR A 364 -12.66 4.18 2.12
C TYR A 364 -12.02 4.49 0.75
N PRO A 365 -10.82 5.11 0.72
CA PRO A 365 -10.06 5.35 -0.50
C PRO A 365 -9.85 4.08 -1.32
N ARG A 366 -10.11 4.19 -2.63
CA ARG A 366 -9.93 3.12 -3.60
C ARG A 366 -8.50 3.11 -4.13
N THR A 367 -7.87 1.95 -4.20
CA THR A 367 -6.58 1.72 -4.88
C THR A 367 -6.77 0.59 -5.87
N ASP A 368 -6.53 0.88 -7.15
CA ASP A 368 -6.74 -0.11 -8.21
C ASP A 368 -5.45 -0.91 -8.48
N PRO A 369 -5.42 -2.23 -8.20
CA PRO A 369 -4.26 -3.06 -8.52
C PRO A 369 -4.09 -3.21 -10.03
N VAL A 370 -2.89 -2.97 -10.53
CA VAL A 370 -2.52 -3.11 -11.94
C VAL A 370 -1.27 -3.97 -12.02
N VAL A 371 -1.33 -5.10 -12.70
CA VAL A 371 -0.14 -5.93 -12.95
C VAL A 371 0.61 -5.36 -14.16
N ILE A 372 1.95 -5.32 -14.11
CA ILE A 372 2.80 -4.93 -15.24
C ILE A 372 3.92 -5.96 -15.41
N VAL A 373 4.01 -6.57 -16.58
CA VAL A 373 4.76 -7.83 -16.74
C VAL A 373 5.93 -7.67 -17.70
N CYS A 374 7.14 -7.97 -17.23
CA CYS A 374 8.29 -8.22 -18.07
C CYS A 374 8.26 -9.69 -18.49
N VAL A 375 7.79 -9.93 -19.72
CA VAL A 375 7.62 -11.27 -20.30
C VAL A 375 8.93 -11.71 -20.93
N ILE A 376 9.50 -12.80 -20.45
CA ILE A 376 10.81 -13.33 -20.81
C ILE A 376 10.62 -14.51 -21.77
N SER A 377 11.36 -14.53 -22.88
CA SER A 377 11.32 -15.62 -23.86
C SER A 377 11.77 -16.96 -23.27
N PRO A 378 11.37 -18.11 -23.85
CA PRO A 378 11.77 -19.44 -23.36
C PRO A 378 13.30 -19.63 -23.26
N ASP A 379 14.06 -18.98 -24.15
CA ASP A 379 15.53 -19.00 -24.16
C ASP A 379 16.18 -18.08 -23.11
N GLY A 380 15.41 -17.20 -22.45
CA GLY A 380 15.90 -16.24 -21.47
C GLY A 380 16.67 -15.04 -22.03
N GLU A 381 16.73 -14.87 -23.35
CA GLU A 381 17.57 -13.87 -24.02
C GLU A 381 16.82 -12.68 -24.62
N ARG A 382 15.48 -12.74 -24.65
CA ARG A 382 14.60 -11.67 -25.12
C ARG A 382 13.49 -11.36 -24.13
N VAL A 383 12.93 -10.16 -24.26
CA VAL A 383 11.69 -9.76 -23.60
C VAL A 383 10.67 -9.26 -24.60
N LEU A 384 9.40 -9.53 -24.35
CA LEU A 384 8.29 -9.01 -25.15
C LEU A 384 7.86 -7.64 -24.60
N LEU A 385 7.79 -6.65 -25.48
CA LEU A 385 7.28 -5.32 -25.17
C LEU A 385 6.18 -4.92 -26.17
N GLY A 386 5.20 -4.18 -25.68
CA GLY A 386 4.08 -3.63 -26.46
C GLY A 386 4.18 -2.11 -26.60
N ARG A 387 3.44 -1.56 -27.56
CA ARG A 387 3.18 -0.12 -27.70
C ARG A 387 1.75 0.17 -28.14
N GLN A 388 1.24 1.32 -27.72
CA GLN A 388 -0.05 1.86 -28.18
C GLN A 388 0.17 2.93 -29.27
N ALA A 389 -0.85 3.11 -30.13
CA ALA A 389 -0.83 4.06 -31.24
C ALA A 389 -0.55 5.51 -30.81
N VAL A 390 -1.02 5.90 -29.61
CA VAL A 390 -0.87 7.26 -29.08
C VAL A 390 0.55 7.55 -28.56
N TRP A 391 1.41 6.54 -28.40
CA TRP A 391 2.75 6.72 -27.85
C TRP A 391 3.74 7.23 -28.91
N PRO A 392 4.77 8.01 -28.51
CA PRO A 392 5.84 8.41 -29.41
C PRO A 392 6.43 7.23 -30.17
N ARG A 393 6.76 7.43 -31.45
CA ARG A 393 7.41 6.40 -32.28
C ARG A 393 8.67 5.86 -31.59
N GLY A 394 8.89 4.55 -31.68
CA GLY A 394 9.99 3.85 -31.02
C GLY A 394 9.80 3.55 -29.52
N MET A 395 8.79 4.13 -28.83
CA MET A 395 8.51 3.82 -27.42
C MET A 395 7.81 2.47 -27.28
N TYR A 396 8.41 1.55 -26.52
CA TYR A 396 7.86 0.26 -26.13
C TYR A 396 7.97 0.06 -24.61
N SER A 397 7.00 -0.61 -24.00
CA SER A 397 6.96 -0.88 -22.56
C SER A 397 6.49 -2.31 -22.28
N CYS A 398 6.71 -2.77 -21.06
CA CYS A 398 6.00 -3.91 -20.50
C CYS A 398 4.49 -3.66 -20.59
N MET A 399 3.73 -4.72 -20.92
CA MET A 399 2.26 -4.72 -20.97
C MET A 399 1.71 -4.75 -19.54
N ALA A 400 0.54 -4.15 -19.35
CA ALA A 400 0.00 -3.90 -18.02
C ALA A 400 -1.53 -3.82 -18.02
N GLY A 401 -2.15 -4.40 -17.00
CA GLY A 401 -3.59 -4.58 -16.91
C GLY A 401 -4.15 -4.49 -15.52
N PHE A 402 -5.41 -4.09 -15.40
CA PHE A 402 -6.13 -4.14 -14.14
C PHE A 402 -6.33 -5.59 -13.70
N VAL A 403 -6.18 -5.84 -12.39
CA VAL A 403 -6.57 -7.12 -11.79
C VAL A 403 -8.09 -7.13 -11.62
N GLU A 404 -8.77 -8.15 -12.11
CA GLU A 404 -10.22 -8.27 -11.99
C GLU A 404 -10.66 -8.85 -10.64
N PRO A 405 -11.92 -8.59 -10.20
CA PRO A 405 -12.47 -9.19 -9.00
C PRO A 405 -12.41 -10.72 -9.04
N GLY A 406 -11.72 -11.32 -8.08
CA GLY A 406 -11.58 -12.78 -7.98
C GLY A 406 -10.29 -13.33 -8.60
N GLU A 407 -9.48 -12.49 -9.23
CA GLU A 407 -8.18 -12.91 -9.77
C GLU A 407 -7.04 -12.76 -8.74
N SER A 408 -6.11 -13.71 -8.77
CA SER A 408 -4.75 -13.51 -8.29
C SER A 408 -3.93 -12.64 -9.25
N LEU A 409 -2.78 -12.14 -8.80
CA LEU A 409 -1.87 -11.35 -9.65
C LEU A 409 -1.35 -12.17 -10.83
N GLU A 410 -1.14 -13.46 -10.61
CA GLU A 410 -0.63 -14.40 -11.60
C GLU A 410 -1.69 -14.77 -12.63
N GLU A 411 -2.97 -14.81 -12.25
CA GLU A 411 -4.09 -14.98 -13.18
C GLU A 411 -4.27 -13.73 -14.04
N ALA A 412 -4.30 -12.53 -13.43
CA ALA A 412 -4.39 -11.28 -14.16
C ALA A 412 -3.23 -11.11 -15.15
N ALA A 413 -1.98 -11.44 -14.75
CA ALA A 413 -0.83 -11.42 -15.64
C ALA A 413 -1.03 -12.36 -16.85
N ARG A 414 -1.49 -13.60 -16.61
CA ARG A 414 -1.73 -14.57 -17.68
C ARG A 414 -2.84 -14.14 -18.62
N ARG A 415 -3.93 -13.57 -18.09
CA ARG A 415 -5.06 -13.06 -18.86
C ARG A 415 -4.61 -11.91 -19.74
N GLU A 416 -4.03 -10.87 -19.14
CA GLU A 416 -3.67 -9.63 -19.84
C GLU A 416 -2.71 -9.89 -21.00
N ILE A 417 -1.63 -10.64 -20.75
CA ILE A 417 -0.61 -10.90 -21.78
C ILE A 417 -1.18 -11.75 -22.92
N LYS A 418 -2.07 -12.69 -22.62
CA LYS A 418 -2.72 -13.51 -23.65
C LYS A 418 -3.69 -12.66 -24.48
N GLU A 419 -4.47 -11.78 -23.86
CA GLU A 419 -5.45 -10.91 -24.53
C GLU A 419 -4.76 -9.88 -25.44
N GLU A 420 -3.70 -9.25 -24.96
CA GLU A 420 -2.99 -8.20 -25.72
C GLU A 420 -2.07 -8.74 -26.82
N SER A 421 -1.46 -9.92 -26.63
CA SER A 421 -0.36 -10.38 -27.47
C SER A 421 -0.44 -11.83 -27.97
N GLY A 422 -1.40 -12.62 -27.48
CA GLY A 422 -1.49 -14.05 -27.75
C GLY A 422 -0.44 -14.92 -27.03
N ILE A 423 0.48 -14.32 -26.28
CA ILE A 423 1.49 -15.07 -25.53
C ILE A 423 0.91 -15.63 -24.23
N ARG A 424 1.11 -16.93 -24.01
CA ARG A 424 0.74 -17.59 -22.76
C ARG A 424 1.90 -17.55 -21.78
N LEU A 425 1.59 -17.32 -20.51
CA LEU A 425 2.59 -17.30 -19.44
C LEU A 425 2.58 -18.55 -18.58
N GLY A 426 3.78 -18.99 -18.21
CA GLY A 426 4.05 -20.05 -17.25
C GLY A 426 4.18 -19.49 -15.84
N HIS A 427 5.38 -19.58 -15.27
CA HIS A 427 5.68 -19.02 -13.95
C HIS A 427 5.59 -17.49 -13.97
N VAL A 428 4.93 -16.90 -12.96
CA VAL A 428 4.80 -15.46 -12.75
C VAL A 428 5.36 -15.12 -11.39
N MET A 429 6.17 -14.07 -11.32
CA MET A 429 6.96 -13.74 -10.14
C MET A 429 6.86 -12.25 -9.84
N TYR A 430 6.43 -11.91 -8.63
CA TYR A 430 6.47 -10.52 -8.14
C TYR A 430 7.90 -10.00 -8.06
N HIS A 431 8.11 -8.76 -8.50
CA HIS A 431 9.38 -8.03 -8.39
C HIS A 431 9.27 -6.86 -7.40
N SER A 432 8.39 -5.90 -7.67
CA SER A 432 8.22 -4.70 -6.85
C SER A 432 6.86 -4.07 -7.11
N SER A 433 6.49 -3.07 -6.31
CA SER A 433 5.26 -2.29 -6.54
C SER A 433 5.52 -0.79 -6.49
N GLN A 434 4.78 -0.03 -7.28
CA GLN A 434 4.89 1.42 -7.39
C GLN A 434 3.49 2.05 -7.39
N PRO A 435 3.17 2.97 -6.46
CA PRO A 435 1.98 3.80 -6.55
C PRO A 435 2.01 4.60 -7.86
N TRP A 436 0.88 4.67 -8.55
CA TRP A 436 0.73 5.45 -9.78
C TRP A 436 -0.49 6.37 -9.64
N PRO A 437 -0.29 7.62 -9.22
CA PRO A 437 -1.36 8.52 -8.83
C PRO A 437 -2.05 9.18 -10.04
N PHE A 438 -2.30 8.43 -11.12
CA PHE A 438 -2.92 8.92 -12.36
C PHE A 438 -3.98 7.93 -12.91
N PRO A 439 -5.16 7.79 -12.28
CA PRO A 439 -5.63 8.56 -11.14
C PRO A 439 -5.23 7.97 -9.77
N ASN A 440 -5.32 6.65 -9.56
CA ASN A 440 -4.96 6.02 -8.28
C ASN A 440 -4.75 4.50 -8.37
N SER A 441 -3.74 4.08 -9.13
CA SER A 441 -3.39 2.68 -9.30
C SER A 441 -2.21 2.27 -8.42
N LEU A 442 -2.12 0.99 -8.09
CA LEU A 442 -0.90 0.37 -7.56
C LEU A 442 -0.33 -0.54 -8.65
N MET A 443 0.77 -0.11 -9.26
CA MET A 443 1.49 -0.92 -10.24
C MET A 443 2.23 -2.04 -9.52
N ILE A 444 2.06 -3.26 -9.98
CA ILE A 444 2.61 -4.47 -9.40
C ILE A 444 3.45 -5.13 -10.50
N GLY A 445 4.76 -4.89 -10.42
CA GLY A 445 5.73 -5.36 -11.40
C GLY A 445 6.02 -6.83 -11.23
N CYS A 446 5.91 -7.59 -12.32
CA CYS A 446 6.18 -9.03 -12.35
C CYS A 446 7.17 -9.39 -13.46
N HIS A 447 7.91 -10.47 -13.26
CA HIS A 447 8.61 -11.21 -14.31
C HIS A 447 7.81 -12.47 -14.62
N ALA A 448 7.70 -12.82 -15.90
CA ALA A 448 6.99 -14.03 -16.30
C ALA A 448 7.67 -14.75 -17.45
N GLU A 449 7.62 -16.08 -17.43
CA GLU A 449 8.12 -16.94 -18.51
C GLU A 449 7.04 -17.10 -19.59
N ALA A 450 7.40 -16.87 -20.84
CA ALA A 450 6.54 -17.17 -21.98
C ALA A 450 6.58 -18.68 -22.32
N LEU A 451 5.41 -19.26 -22.62
CA LEU A 451 5.26 -20.65 -23.06
C LEU A 451 5.19 -20.81 -24.58
N ASN A 452 5.10 -19.70 -25.32
CA ASN A 452 5.13 -19.63 -26.78
C ASN A 452 5.70 -18.26 -27.21
N GLU A 453 6.03 -18.14 -28.50
CA GLU A 453 6.63 -16.93 -29.06
C GLU A 453 5.81 -16.30 -30.19
N ASP A 454 4.76 -16.99 -30.67
CA ASP A 454 3.88 -16.52 -31.74
C ASP A 454 2.99 -15.37 -31.24
N ILE A 455 3.38 -14.15 -31.56
CA ILE A 455 2.65 -12.93 -31.23
C ILE A 455 1.44 -12.78 -32.15
N ASP A 456 0.27 -12.56 -31.56
CA ASP A 456 -0.96 -12.18 -32.27
C ASP A 456 -1.71 -11.10 -31.48
N ILE A 457 -1.51 -9.84 -31.90
CA ILE A 457 -2.17 -8.67 -31.31
C ILE A 457 -3.57 -8.40 -31.88
N THR A 458 -4.03 -9.22 -32.84
CA THR A 458 -5.25 -8.94 -33.62
C THR A 458 -6.46 -9.75 -33.18
N LYS A 459 -6.22 -10.78 -32.36
CA LYS A 459 -7.17 -11.84 -32.07
C LYS A 459 -8.25 -11.45 -31.07
N GLU A 460 -7.87 -10.81 -29.96
CA GLU A 460 -8.78 -10.54 -28.84
C GLU A 460 -9.07 -9.02 -28.76
N ASP A 461 -8.25 -8.25 -28.04
CA ASP A 461 -8.56 -6.88 -27.59
C ASP A 461 -8.11 -5.76 -28.56
N ARG A 462 -7.02 -5.97 -29.32
CA ARG A 462 -6.47 -5.00 -30.28
C ARG A 462 -6.06 -3.65 -29.67
N GLU A 463 -5.76 -3.61 -28.37
CA GLU A 463 -5.24 -2.42 -27.69
C GLU A 463 -3.85 -1.99 -28.18
N LEU A 464 -3.01 -2.96 -28.56
CA LEU A 464 -1.64 -2.70 -29.01
C LEU A 464 -1.59 -2.36 -30.51
N GLU A 465 -0.77 -1.37 -30.85
CA GLU A 465 -0.36 -1.11 -32.24
C GLU A 465 0.69 -2.12 -32.70
N ALA A 466 1.60 -2.50 -31.79
CA ALA A 466 2.64 -3.49 -32.06
C ALA A 466 3.14 -4.13 -30.76
N ALA A 467 3.50 -5.41 -30.84
CA ALA A 467 4.26 -6.13 -29.83
C ALA A 467 5.46 -6.82 -30.48
N LYS A 468 6.64 -6.76 -29.84
CA LYS A 468 7.90 -7.29 -30.39
C LYS A 468 8.81 -7.86 -29.32
N TRP A 469 9.57 -8.90 -29.70
CA TRP A 469 10.67 -9.43 -28.90
C TRP A 469 11.93 -8.56 -29.05
N PHE A 470 12.54 -8.20 -27.93
CA PHE A 470 13.77 -7.41 -27.89
C PHE A 470 14.86 -8.14 -27.10
N THR A 471 16.06 -8.18 -27.65
CA THR A 471 17.22 -8.84 -27.05
C THR A 471 17.72 -8.09 -25.82
N LYS A 472 18.42 -8.81 -24.94
CA LYS A 472 19.10 -8.23 -23.77
C LYS A 472 20.01 -7.05 -24.13
N SER A 473 20.72 -7.11 -25.27
CA SER A 473 21.58 -6.02 -25.75
C SER A 473 20.78 -4.77 -26.12
N GLN A 474 19.68 -4.94 -26.86
CA GLN A 474 18.80 -3.82 -27.25
C GLN A 474 18.20 -3.13 -26.03
N ILE A 475 17.78 -3.90 -25.02
CA ILE A 475 17.26 -3.33 -23.77
C ILE A 475 18.35 -2.57 -23.01
N ARG A 476 19.57 -3.13 -22.87
CA ARG A 476 20.68 -2.42 -22.22
C ARG A 476 21.00 -1.10 -22.90
N GLU A 477 21.05 -1.09 -24.22
CA GLU A 477 21.26 0.13 -25.02
C GLU A 477 20.15 1.15 -24.77
N ALA A 478 18.87 0.74 -24.90
CA ALA A 478 17.73 1.61 -24.68
C ALA A 478 17.66 2.20 -23.26
N LEU A 479 18.09 1.44 -22.24
CA LEU A 479 18.15 1.90 -20.85
C LEU A 479 19.17 3.04 -20.64
N THR A 480 20.26 3.09 -21.40
CA THR A 480 21.25 4.19 -21.29
C THR A 480 20.70 5.51 -21.81
N GLY A 481 19.81 5.45 -22.82
CA GLY A 481 19.15 6.61 -23.44
C GLY A 481 17.76 6.93 -22.88
N ALA A 482 17.30 6.23 -21.83
CA ALA A 482 15.93 6.32 -21.32
C ALA A 482 15.63 7.70 -20.70
N ARG A 483 15.08 8.60 -21.53
CA ARG A 483 14.61 9.93 -21.13
C ARG A 483 13.10 9.99 -21.17
N ALA A 484 12.50 10.67 -20.20
CA ALA A 484 11.05 10.82 -20.09
C ALA A 484 10.50 11.53 -21.36
N TRP A 485 9.65 10.81 -22.11
CA TRP A 485 8.73 11.36 -23.12
C TRP A 485 9.33 12.40 -24.09
N ALA A 486 10.64 12.33 -24.39
CA ALA A 486 11.27 13.28 -25.32
C ALA A 486 10.74 13.09 -26.76
N LYS A 487 10.86 14.13 -27.59
CA LYS A 487 10.42 14.12 -29.01
C LYS A 487 10.83 12.82 -29.73
N PRO A 488 10.00 12.31 -30.67
CA PRO A 488 10.33 11.11 -31.44
C PRO A 488 11.73 11.22 -32.03
N SER A 489 12.51 10.12 -32.03
CA SER A 489 13.71 10.06 -32.86
C SER A 489 13.30 9.73 -34.29
N ASP A 490 14.02 10.27 -35.26
CA ASP A 490 13.73 10.07 -36.69
C ASP A 490 14.14 8.66 -37.18
N ASP A 491 14.77 7.84 -36.32
CA ASP A 491 15.47 6.61 -36.68
C ASP A 491 14.82 5.31 -36.17
N ASP A 492 13.60 5.36 -35.62
CA ASP A 492 12.88 4.18 -35.11
C ASP A 492 13.61 3.38 -34.01
N THR A 493 14.64 3.97 -33.39
CA THR A 493 15.39 3.33 -32.30
C THR A 493 14.49 2.95 -31.13
N LEU A 494 14.77 1.81 -30.50
CA LEU A 494 14.03 1.35 -29.32
C LEU A 494 14.19 2.35 -28.18
N ARG A 495 13.07 2.84 -27.69
CA ARG A 495 12.98 3.70 -26.50
C ARG A 495 12.13 2.99 -25.46
N VAL A 496 12.56 3.10 -24.21
CA VAL A 496 11.90 2.50 -23.06
C VAL A 496 11.50 3.57 -22.05
N PRO A 497 10.55 3.29 -21.14
CA PRO A 497 10.17 4.20 -20.08
C PRO A 497 11.38 4.70 -19.26
N PRO A 498 11.30 5.93 -18.72
CA PRO A 498 12.37 6.52 -17.92
C PRO A 498 12.59 5.78 -16.59
N ALA A 499 13.71 6.06 -15.93
CA ALA A 499 14.08 5.49 -14.63
C ALA A 499 13.15 5.86 -13.46
N SER A 500 12.09 6.64 -13.69
CA SER A 500 11.02 6.89 -12.73
C SER A 500 9.89 5.85 -12.82
N ALA A 501 9.78 5.11 -13.92
CA ALA A 501 8.69 4.16 -14.15
C ALA A 501 9.09 2.73 -13.74
N ILE A 502 8.18 2.00 -13.09
CA ILE A 502 8.42 0.60 -12.68
C ILE A 502 8.81 -0.31 -13.85
N ALA A 503 8.27 -0.07 -15.05
CA ALA A 503 8.63 -0.78 -16.28
C ALA A 503 10.15 -0.73 -16.56
N HIS A 504 10.78 0.42 -16.34
CA HIS A 504 12.24 0.57 -16.46
C HIS A 504 12.97 -0.33 -15.47
N HIS A 505 12.52 -0.37 -14.22
CA HIS A 505 13.18 -1.15 -13.17
C HIS A 505 13.05 -2.66 -13.40
N ILE A 506 11.87 -3.16 -13.78
CA ILE A 506 11.69 -4.59 -14.05
C ILE A 506 12.46 -5.04 -15.30
N MET A 507 12.55 -4.20 -16.35
CA MET A 507 13.38 -4.49 -17.52
C MET A 507 14.87 -4.42 -17.21
N LYS A 508 15.30 -3.37 -16.49
CA LYS A 508 16.69 -3.20 -16.07
C LYS A 508 17.14 -4.37 -15.23
N ALA A 509 16.30 -4.80 -14.29
CA ALA A 509 16.54 -5.98 -13.49
C ALA A 509 16.88 -7.14 -14.41
N TRP A 510 15.95 -7.61 -15.25
CA TRP A 510 16.19 -8.71 -16.19
C TRP A 510 17.45 -8.52 -17.05
N ALA A 511 17.64 -7.32 -17.60
CA ALA A 511 18.68 -7.07 -18.59
C ALA A 511 20.10 -7.06 -18.02
N THR A 512 20.33 -6.51 -16.83
CA THR A 512 21.70 -6.35 -16.30
C THR A 512 22.13 -7.50 -15.39
N GLN A 513 21.21 -8.35 -14.91
CA GLN A 513 21.46 -9.32 -13.82
C GLN A 513 21.99 -8.70 -12.51
N GLU A 514 22.13 -7.37 -12.46
CA GLU A 514 22.46 -6.57 -11.28
C GLU A 514 21.19 -6.03 -10.62
N GLY A 515 20.01 -6.63 -10.87
CA GLY A 515 18.75 -5.98 -10.52
C GLY A 515 18.62 -5.74 -9.03
N ASP A 516 18.85 -4.49 -8.66
CA ASP A 516 18.36 -3.93 -7.42
C ASP A 516 16.85 -4.14 -7.39
N THR A 517 16.35 -5.06 -6.55
CA THR A 517 14.98 -5.00 -6.07
C THR A 517 14.87 -3.71 -5.26
N PRO A 518 14.09 -2.71 -5.68
CA PRO A 518 13.93 -1.47 -4.93
C PRO A 518 13.34 -1.78 -3.56
N LEU A 519 13.80 -1.10 -2.50
CA LEU A 519 13.26 -1.30 -1.16
C LEU A 519 11.77 -0.91 -1.11
N SER A 520 10.95 -1.81 -0.56
CA SER A 520 9.58 -1.53 -0.09
C SER A 520 9.52 -1.23 1.41
N ARG A 521 10.65 -1.11 2.11
CA ARG A 521 10.65 -0.94 3.57
C ARG A 521 9.95 0.35 3.99
N MET A 522 8.91 0.16 4.80
CA MET A 522 8.29 1.13 5.71
C MET A 522 9.29 1.66 6.72
#